data_AF-A0A3S0EKG4-F1
#
_entry.id   AF-A0A3S0EKG4-F1
#
_cell.length_a   1.000
_cell.length_b   1.000
_cell.length_c   1.000
_cell.angle_alpha   90.00
_cell.angle_beta   90.00
_cell.angle_gamma   90.00
#
_symmetry.space_group_name_H-M   'P 1'
#
loop_
_entity.id
_entity.type
_entity.pdbx_description
1 polymer ?
#
loop_
_entity_poly.entity_id
_entity_poly.type
_entity_poly.pdbx_seq_one_letter_code
_entity_poly.pdbx_strand_id
1 'polypeptide(L)'
;MTRVVALALTVLVFVTSVWVAGEYKQTRNEGREFELGLTAYNKESMSEYDQGRSTVLDGLKIGDDKRKGLEALLRAGIEERKFAGAGGALDRNAFISAVKEAYPDLAQLGIYDKIADYVVEMRKKFATNQTHLALEIKKYNTWRTTGGLFHPFFVKLFGFPSKSLEIKIGATTFTGEEALQRMSTVIMSSGSKKIFETGEDQPL
;
A
#
# COMPACT_ATOMS: atom_id res chain seq x y z
N MET A 1 -14.91 6.14 60.79
CA MET A 1 -15.48 6.30 59.42
C MET A 1 -14.46 6.87 58.43
N THR A 2 -13.76 7.97 58.76
CA THR A 2 -12.74 8.63 57.91
C THR A 2 -11.58 7.75 57.45
N ARG A 3 -11.03 6.85 58.30
CA ARG A 3 -9.93 5.94 57.91
C ARG A 3 -10.34 4.86 56.90
N VAL A 4 -11.59 4.39 56.96
CA VAL A 4 -12.13 3.39 56.03
C VAL A 4 -12.40 4.02 54.66
N VAL A 5 -12.91 5.25 54.64
CA VAL A 5 -13.10 6.04 53.41
C VAL A 5 -11.76 6.37 52.74
N ALA A 6 -10.74 6.77 53.51
CA ALA A 6 -9.41 7.04 52.98
C ALA A 6 -8.76 5.79 52.37
N LEU A 7 -8.92 4.62 53.01
CA LEU A 7 -8.38 3.36 52.53
C LEU A 7 -9.10 2.89 51.24
N ALA A 8 -10.43 3.01 51.20
CA ALA A 8 -11.22 2.72 50.01
C ALA A 8 -10.85 3.62 48.82
N LEU A 9 -10.65 4.92 49.05
CA LEU A 9 -10.19 5.86 48.02
C LEU A 9 -8.79 5.51 47.51
N THR A 10 -7.88 5.13 48.40
CA THR A 10 -6.50 4.77 48.02
C THR A 10 -6.49 3.51 47.16
N VAL A 11 -7.27 2.49 47.54
CA VAL A 11 -7.41 1.25 46.75
C VAL A 11 -8.04 1.54 45.39
N LEU A 12 -9.06 2.40 45.33
CA LEU A 12 -9.70 2.81 44.07
C LEU A 12 -8.69 3.51 43.14
N VAL A 13 -7.92 4.47 43.66
CA VAL A 13 -6.88 5.16 42.90
C VAL A 13 -5.80 4.20 42.41
N PHE A 14 -5.40 3.24 43.26
CA PHE A 14 -4.41 2.23 42.88
C PHE A 14 -4.93 1.30 41.76
N VAL A 15 -6.15 0.78 41.88
CA VAL A 15 -6.74 -0.10 40.85
C VAL A 15 -6.93 0.65 39.53
N THR A 16 -7.43 1.88 39.57
CA THR A 16 -7.63 2.71 38.37
C THR A 16 -6.30 3.07 37.69
N SER A 17 -5.26 3.40 38.47
CA SER A 17 -3.93 3.71 37.93
C SER A 17 -3.22 2.49 37.33
N VAL A 18 -3.37 1.29 37.92
CA VAL A 18 -2.85 0.04 37.33
C VAL A 18 -3.58 -0.28 36.02
N TRP A 19 -4.91 -0.13 35.98
CA TRP A 19 -5.70 -0.36 34.77
C TRP A 19 -5.31 0.61 33.64
N VAL A 20 -5.20 1.91 33.94
CA VAL A 20 -4.73 2.95 33.00
C VAL A 20 -3.31 2.66 32.50
N ALA A 21 -2.40 2.20 33.37
CA ALA A 21 -1.04 1.85 32.97
C ALA A 21 -0.99 0.62 32.04
N GLY A 22 -1.91 -0.32 32.19
CA GLY A 22 -2.08 -1.46 31.29
C GLY A 22 -2.51 -1.02 29.89
N GLU A 23 -3.62 -0.28 29.81
CA GLU A 23 -4.17 0.30 28.57
C GLU A 23 -3.14 1.19 27.84
N TYR A 24 -2.35 1.96 28.60
CA TYR A 24 -1.27 2.80 28.07
C TYR A 24 -0.18 1.97 27.36
N LYS A 25 0.31 0.90 28.00
CA LYS A 25 1.34 0.03 27.41
C LYS A 25 0.80 -0.72 26.20
N GLN A 26 -0.43 -1.22 26.30
CA GLN A 26 -1.08 -1.96 25.22
C GLN A 26 -1.24 -1.08 23.97
N THR A 27 -1.85 0.10 24.11
CA THR A 27 -2.06 1.05 23.01
C THR A 27 -0.73 1.44 22.34
N ARG A 28 0.33 1.67 23.11
CA ARG A 28 1.64 2.03 22.56
C ARG A 28 2.26 0.89 21.73
N ASN A 29 2.21 -0.33 22.24
CA ASN A 29 2.84 -1.48 21.61
C ASN A 29 2.08 -1.89 20.34
N GLU A 30 0.76 -1.99 20.43
CA GLU A 30 -0.11 -2.31 19.30
C GLU A 30 0.02 -1.28 18.18
N GLY A 31 -0.03 0.01 18.51
CA GLY A 31 0.09 1.07 17.51
C GLY A 31 1.44 1.03 16.78
N ARG A 32 2.52 0.75 17.49
CA ARG A 32 3.85 0.60 16.87
C ARG A 32 3.95 -0.65 16.02
N GLU A 33 3.34 -1.75 16.43
CA GLU A 33 3.30 -2.99 15.66
C GLU A 33 2.55 -2.80 14.34
N PHE A 34 1.40 -2.12 14.36
CA PHE A 34 0.67 -1.76 13.14
C PHE A 34 1.51 -0.91 12.18
N GLU A 35 2.16 0.14 12.68
CA GLU A 35 2.93 1.05 11.83
C GLU A 35 4.17 0.40 11.22
N LEU A 36 4.87 -0.43 12.00
CA LEU A 36 6.00 -1.21 11.52
C LEU A 36 5.53 -2.26 10.51
N GLY A 37 4.40 -2.93 10.75
CA GLY A 37 3.79 -3.87 9.82
C GLY A 37 3.41 -3.23 8.49
N LEU A 38 2.70 -2.10 8.51
CA LEU A 38 2.34 -1.34 7.31
C LEU A 38 3.57 -0.87 6.54
N THR A 39 4.57 -0.34 7.24
CA THR A 39 5.84 0.09 6.64
C THR A 39 6.57 -1.08 5.98
N ALA A 40 6.70 -2.20 6.69
CA ALA A 40 7.39 -3.39 6.20
C ALA A 40 6.68 -3.98 4.98
N TYR A 41 5.36 -4.15 5.07
CA TYR A 41 4.55 -4.70 3.98
C TYR A 41 4.61 -3.83 2.73
N ASN A 42 4.55 -2.50 2.88
CA ASN A 42 4.67 -1.60 1.76
C ASN A 42 6.07 -1.64 1.13
N LYS A 43 7.14 -1.70 1.93
CA LYS A 43 8.52 -1.86 1.43
C LYS A 43 8.71 -3.18 0.69
N GLU A 44 8.19 -4.27 1.23
CA GLU A 44 8.24 -5.59 0.61
C GLU A 44 7.50 -5.57 -0.73
N SER A 45 6.26 -5.09 -0.75
CA SER A 45 5.46 -4.96 -1.98
C SER A 45 6.18 -4.12 -3.04
N MET A 46 6.77 -2.97 -2.66
CA MET A 46 7.54 -2.13 -3.58
C MET A 46 8.79 -2.84 -4.12
N SER A 47 9.53 -3.53 -3.26
CA SER A 47 10.70 -4.32 -3.66
C SER A 47 10.33 -5.43 -4.64
N GLU A 48 9.21 -6.13 -4.42
CA GLU A 48 8.72 -7.15 -5.34
C GLU A 48 8.39 -6.56 -6.72
N TYR A 49 7.78 -5.37 -6.78
CA TYR A 49 7.52 -4.70 -8.05
C TYR A 49 8.81 -4.31 -8.78
N ASP A 50 9.78 -3.76 -8.06
CA ASP A 50 11.07 -3.38 -8.65
C ASP A 50 11.83 -4.60 -9.19
N GLN A 51 11.82 -5.72 -8.47
CA GLN A 51 12.43 -6.98 -8.92
C GLN A 51 11.74 -7.55 -10.16
N GLY A 52 10.40 -7.57 -10.17
CA GLY A 52 9.66 -8.05 -11.34
C GLY A 52 9.86 -7.16 -12.56
N ARG A 53 9.93 -5.84 -12.35
CA ARG A 53 10.29 -4.88 -13.39
C ARG A 53 11.69 -5.15 -13.93
N SER A 54 12.71 -5.31 -13.08
CA SER A 54 14.07 -5.64 -13.53
C SER A 54 14.10 -6.92 -14.35
N THR A 55 13.40 -7.97 -13.90
CA THR A 55 13.35 -9.27 -14.62
C THR A 55 12.81 -9.13 -16.04
N VAL A 56 11.78 -8.30 -16.25
CA VAL A 56 11.24 -8.02 -17.59
C VAL A 56 12.26 -7.27 -18.46
N LEU A 57 12.96 -6.30 -17.88
CA LEU A 57 13.94 -5.48 -18.60
C LEU A 57 15.19 -6.28 -18.96
N ASP A 58 15.68 -7.11 -18.05
CA ASP A 58 16.84 -7.98 -18.21
C ASP A 58 16.56 -9.07 -19.25
N GLY A 59 15.34 -9.62 -19.26
CA GLY A 59 14.88 -10.56 -20.29
C GLY A 59 14.90 -10.00 -21.71
N LEU A 60 14.88 -8.67 -21.86
CA LEU A 60 14.94 -7.98 -23.14
C LEU A 60 16.32 -7.40 -23.47
N LYS A 61 17.34 -7.49 -22.59
CA LYS A 61 18.71 -6.96 -22.80
C LYS A 61 18.72 -5.56 -23.46
N ILE A 62 18.00 -4.62 -22.85
CA ILE A 62 17.74 -3.31 -23.42
C ILE A 62 18.79 -2.28 -22.96
N GLY A 63 19.25 -1.38 -23.85
CA GLY A 63 20.10 -0.23 -23.49
C GLY A 63 19.37 0.83 -22.63
N ASP A 64 20.10 1.65 -21.89
CA ASP A 64 19.54 2.52 -20.82
C ASP A 64 18.39 3.45 -21.23
N ASP A 65 18.42 4.04 -22.43
CA ASP A 65 17.34 4.94 -22.88
C ASP A 65 16.08 4.17 -23.29
N LYS A 66 16.28 3.01 -23.91
CA LYS A 66 15.21 2.08 -24.26
C LYS A 66 14.59 1.44 -23.01
N ARG A 67 15.40 1.27 -21.94
CA ARG A 67 14.96 0.76 -20.63
C ARG A 67 13.93 1.69 -20.01
N LYS A 68 14.20 3.01 -19.93
CA LYS A 68 13.27 3.99 -19.34
C LYS A 68 11.92 4.05 -20.05
N GLY A 69 11.90 3.98 -21.38
CA GLY A 69 10.66 3.98 -22.14
C GLY A 69 9.84 2.71 -21.92
N LEU A 70 10.50 1.54 -21.85
CA LEU A 70 9.80 0.29 -21.53
C LEU A 70 9.30 0.26 -20.09
N GLU A 71 10.08 0.78 -19.14
CA GLU A 71 9.64 0.94 -17.75
C GLU A 71 8.37 1.79 -17.64
N ALA A 72 8.28 2.87 -18.42
CA ALA A 72 7.08 3.70 -18.49
C ALA A 72 5.89 2.92 -19.10
N LEU A 73 6.11 2.13 -20.14
CA LEU A 73 5.08 1.29 -20.77
C LEU A 73 4.60 0.17 -19.83
N LEU A 74 5.51 -0.47 -19.10
CA LEU A 74 5.20 -1.52 -18.12
C LEU A 74 4.43 -0.94 -16.93
N ARG A 75 4.88 0.21 -16.43
CA ARG A 75 4.18 0.96 -15.38
C ARG A 75 2.79 1.37 -15.85
N ALA A 76 2.67 1.96 -17.04
CA ALA A 76 1.39 2.33 -17.63
C ALA A 76 0.52 1.11 -17.91
N GLY A 77 1.09 -0.05 -18.24
CA GLY A 77 0.32 -1.28 -18.33
C GLY A 77 -0.18 -1.73 -16.97
N ILE A 78 0.69 -1.82 -15.97
CA ILE A 78 0.31 -2.30 -14.64
C ILE A 78 -0.72 -1.36 -13.98
N GLU A 79 -0.57 -0.05 -14.18
CA GLU A 79 -1.39 0.99 -13.56
C GLU A 79 -2.63 1.36 -14.38
N GLU A 80 -2.51 1.42 -15.70
CA GLU A 80 -3.60 1.78 -16.61
C GLU A 80 -3.99 0.54 -17.41
N ARG A 81 -5.28 0.22 -17.38
CA ARG A 81 -5.93 -0.72 -18.30
C ARG A 81 -5.82 -0.30 -19.79
N LYS A 82 -4.83 0.50 -20.18
CA LYS A 82 -4.54 0.92 -21.56
C LYS A 82 -4.38 -0.25 -22.53
N PHE A 83 -3.99 -1.41 -22.02
CA PHE A 83 -3.94 -2.66 -22.78
C PHE A 83 -5.00 -3.65 -22.29
N ALA A 84 -6.16 -3.20 -21.78
CA ALA A 84 -7.22 -4.12 -21.39
C ALA A 84 -8.07 -4.48 -22.62
N GLY A 85 -8.14 -5.76 -22.92
CA GLY A 85 -9.14 -6.31 -23.83
C GLY A 85 -10.51 -6.40 -23.16
N ALA A 86 -11.52 -6.79 -23.93
CA ALA A 86 -12.88 -7.00 -23.43
C ALA A 86 -12.86 -7.90 -22.16
N GLY A 87 -13.39 -7.39 -21.04
CA GLY A 87 -13.42 -8.09 -19.76
C GLY A 87 -12.26 -7.79 -18.79
N GLY A 88 -11.39 -6.83 -19.08
CA GLY A 88 -10.33 -6.39 -18.16
C GLY A 88 -9.07 -7.25 -18.13
N ALA A 89 -9.01 -8.28 -18.98
CA ALA A 89 -7.79 -9.04 -19.24
C ALA A 89 -6.80 -8.20 -20.07
N LEU A 90 -5.49 -8.42 -19.93
CA LEU A 90 -4.50 -7.80 -20.81
C LEU A 90 -4.73 -8.27 -22.26
N ASP A 91 -5.01 -7.34 -23.18
CA ASP A 91 -4.87 -7.56 -24.61
C ASP A 91 -3.37 -7.71 -24.92
N ARG A 92 -2.95 -8.97 -24.97
CA ARG A 92 -1.58 -9.34 -25.28
C ARG A 92 -1.14 -8.82 -26.64
N ASN A 93 -2.03 -8.79 -27.63
CA ASN A 93 -1.69 -8.35 -28.98
C ASN A 93 -1.43 -6.85 -29.01
N ALA A 94 -2.26 -6.05 -28.32
CA ALA A 94 -2.05 -4.61 -28.19
C ALA A 94 -0.75 -4.29 -27.42
N PHE A 95 -0.49 -4.99 -26.32
CA PHE A 95 0.74 -4.83 -25.53
C PHE A 95 1.99 -5.21 -26.35
N ILE A 96 1.98 -6.38 -26.99
CA ILE A 96 3.10 -6.87 -27.80
C ILE A 96 3.32 -5.96 -29.01
N SER A 97 2.25 -5.44 -29.63
CA SER A 97 2.36 -4.48 -30.73
C SER A 97 3.01 -3.17 -30.28
N ALA A 98 2.59 -2.60 -29.14
CA ALA A 98 3.18 -1.37 -28.60
C ALA A 98 4.66 -1.55 -28.20
N VAL A 99 5.02 -2.72 -27.64
CA VAL A 99 6.43 -3.04 -27.35
C VAL A 99 7.25 -3.18 -28.64
N LYS A 100 6.72 -3.86 -29.66
CA LYS A 100 7.40 -4.01 -30.96
C LYS A 100 7.57 -2.70 -31.70
N GLU A 101 6.58 -1.82 -31.66
CA GLU A 101 6.63 -0.49 -32.26
C GLU A 101 7.67 0.39 -31.59
N ALA A 102 7.72 0.38 -30.24
CA ALA A 102 8.72 1.11 -29.50
C ALA A 102 10.14 0.52 -29.68
N TYR A 103 10.25 -0.80 -29.89
CA TYR A 103 11.54 -1.52 -29.92
C TYR A 103 11.59 -2.65 -30.97
N PRO A 104 11.79 -2.32 -32.25
CA PRO A 104 11.80 -3.31 -33.35
C PRO A 104 12.95 -4.32 -33.27
N ASP A 105 14.10 -3.96 -32.66
CA ASP A 105 15.28 -4.83 -32.53
C ASP A 105 15.08 -6.05 -31.61
N LEU A 106 14.03 -6.03 -30.77
CA LEU A 106 13.78 -7.06 -29.76
C LEU A 106 12.94 -8.24 -30.31
N ALA A 107 12.69 -8.28 -31.62
CA ALA A 107 11.70 -9.08 -32.36
C ALA A 107 11.77 -10.63 -32.23
N GLN A 108 12.43 -11.21 -31.23
CA GLN A 108 12.36 -12.64 -30.96
C GLN A 108 10.96 -13.00 -30.44
N LEU A 109 10.15 -13.54 -31.35
CA LEU A 109 8.70 -13.72 -31.22
C LEU A 109 8.21 -14.49 -29.98
N GLY A 110 9.06 -15.28 -29.31
CA GLY A 110 8.69 -16.05 -28.10
C GLY A 110 8.97 -15.38 -26.75
N ILE A 111 9.76 -14.30 -26.71
CA ILE A 111 10.11 -13.63 -25.43
C ILE A 111 8.97 -12.71 -24.99
N TYR A 112 8.27 -12.09 -25.94
CA TYR A 112 7.18 -11.15 -25.64
C TYR A 112 5.94 -11.79 -25.04
N ASP A 113 5.57 -12.99 -25.48
CA ASP A 113 4.44 -13.71 -24.90
C ASP A 113 4.71 -14.04 -23.42
N LYS A 114 5.93 -14.47 -23.11
CA LYS A 114 6.37 -14.73 -21.72
C LYS A 114 6.37 -13.46 -20.87
N ILE A 115 6.77 -12.33 -21.45
CA ILE A 115 6.73 -11.03 -20.76
C ILE A 115 5.29 -10.56 -20.55
N ALA A 116 4.41 -10.72 -21.55
CA ALA A 116 3.00 -10.38 -21.40
C ALA A 116 2.35 -11.22 -20.29
N ASP A 117 2.63 -12.53 -20.25
CA ASP A 117 2.20 -13.43 -19.17
C ASP A 117 2.71 -12.99 -17.81
N TYR A 118 4.00 -12.67 -17.73
CA TYR A 118 4.61 -12.18 -16.50
C TYR A 118 4.00 -10.84 -16.05
N VAL A 119 3.71 -9.93 -16.97
CA VAL A 119 3.03 -8.65 -16.67
C VAL A 119 1.60 -8.87 -16.16
N VAL A 120 0.87 -9.85 -16.70
CA VAL A 120 -0.47 -10.23 -16.19
C VAL A 120 -0.37 -10.76 -14.76
N GLU A 121 0.62 -11.61 -14.48
CA GLU A 121 0.86 -12.13 -13.14
C GLU A 121 1.22 -11.00 -12.16
N MET A 122 2.13 -10.10 -12.56
CA MET A 122 2.50 -8.91 -11.80
C MET A 122 1.30 -8.00 -11.51
N ARG A 123 0.39 -7.81 -12.48
CA ARG A 123 -0.87 -7.06 -12.27
C ARG A 123 -1.78 -7.72 -11.24
N LYS A 124 -1.94 -9.04 -11.30
CA LYS A 124 -2.75 -9.79 -10.33
C LYS A 124 -2.14 -9.68 -8.93
N LYS A 125 -0.83 -9.92 -8.83
CA LYS A 125 -0.10 -9.77 -7.57
C LYS A 125 -0.20 -8.34 -7.04
N PHE A 126 -0.13 -7.35 -7.93
CA PHE A 126 -0.30 -5.94 -7.59
C PHE A 126 -1.68 -5.66 -6.98
N ALA A 127 -2.74 -6.11 -7.65
CA ALA A 127 -4.11 -5.94 -7.17
C ALA A 127 -4.34 -6.63 -5.80
N THR A 128 -3.80 -7.84 -5.62
CA THR A 128 -3.85 -8.57 -4.34
C THR A 128 -3.13 -7.82 -3.24
N ASN A 129 -1.90 -7.34 -3.50
CA ASN A 129 -1.11 -6.62 -2.52
C ASN A 129 -1.75 -5.27 -2.13
N GLN A 130 -2.32 -4.55 -3.10
CA GLN A 130 -3.09 -3.33 -2.84
C GLN A 130 -4.34 -3.60 -1.99
N THR A 131 -5.05 -4.70 -2.27
CA THR A 131 -6.22 -5.11 -1.49
C THR A 131 -5.84 -5.43 -0.05
N HIS A 132 -4.73 -6.14 0.15
CA HIS A 132 -4.23 -6.46 1.48
C HIS A 132 -3.78 -5.21 2.24
N LEU A 133 -3.01 -4.33 1.60
CA LEU A 133 -2.60 -3.05 2.18
C LEU A 133 -3.82 -2.21 2.61
N ALA A 134 -4.85 -2.13 1.78
CA ALA A 134 -6.08 -1.42 2.11
C ALA A 134 -6.81 -2.01 3.33
N LEU A 135 -6.81 -3.35 3.47
CA LEU A 135 -7.37 -4.03 4.65
C LEU A 135 -6.56 -3.73 5.91
N GLU A 136 -5.24 -3.74 5.85
CA GLU A 136 -4.37 -3.42 7.00
C GLU A 136 -4.51 -1.94 7.40
N ILE A 137 -4.59 -1.02 6.43
CA ILE A 137 -4.88 0.40 6.70
C ILE A 137 -6.26 0.55 7.34
N LYS A 138 -7.27 -0.18 6.87
CA LYS A 138 -8.60 -0.17 7.48
C LYS A 138 -8.55 -0.67 8.92
N LYS A 139 -7.84 -1.78 9.20
CA LYS A 139 -7.65 -2.29 10.56
C LYS A 139 -6.98 -1.26 11.46
N TYR A 140 -5.90 -0.62 10.99
CA TYR A 140 -5.20 0.43 11.72
C TYR A 140 -6.09 1.66 11.97
N ASN A 141 -6.86 2.09 10.98
CA ASN A 141 -7.83 3.18 11.11
C ASN A 141 -8.94 2.83 12.11
N THR A 142 -9.46 1.62 12.09
CA THR A 142 -10.43 1.15 13.08
C THR A 142 -9.80 1.16 14.46
N TRP A 143 -8.61 0.57 14.64
CA TRP A 143 -7.91 0.56 15.92
C TRP A 143 -7.71 1.99 16.47
N ARG A 144 -7.16 2.91 15.69
CA ARG A 144 -6.88 4.28 16.21
C ARG A 144 -8.15 5.10 16.52
N THR A 145 -9.28 4.76 15.91
CA THR A 145 -10.53 5.52 16.05
C THR A 145 -11.57 4.85 16.94
N THR A 146 -11.43 3.54 17.18
CA THR A 146 -12.40 2.73 17.93
C THR A 146 -11.69 1.99 19.06
N GLY A 147 -12.33 1.91 20.23
CA GLY A 147 -11.75 1.26 21.40
C GLY A 147 -12.48 1.64 22.68
N GLY A 148 -11.87 1.31 23.83
CA GLY A 148 -12.38 1.71 25.14
C GLY A 148 -12.45 3.24 25.29
N LEU A 149 -13.16 3.71 26.32
CA LEU A 149 -13.45 5.14 26.54
C LEU A 149 -12.20 6.06 26.50
N PHE A 150 -11.04 5.54 26.90
CA PHE A 150 -9.78 6.28 26.96
C PHE A 150 -8.82 5.98 25.79
N HIS A 151 -9.14 5.03 24.92
CA HIS A 151 -8.25 4.61 23.84
C HIS A 151 -7.95 5.76 22.86
N PRO A 152 -8.94 6.52 22.34
CA PRO A 152 -8.66 7.68 21.47
C PRO A 152 -7.82 8.76 22.15
N PHE A 153 -7.94 8.91 23.48
CA PHE A 153 -7.11 9.83 24.25
C PHE A 153 -5.64 9.38 24.27
N PHE A 154 -5.38 8.08 24.50
CA PHE A 154 -4.02 7.54 24.46
C PHE A 154 -3.43 7.57 23.04
N VAL A 155 -4.20 7.23 22.01
CA VAL A 155 -3.78 7.34 20.60
C VAL A 155 -3.31 8.76 20.28
N LYS A 156 -4.09 9.77 20.69
CA LYS A 156 -3.71 11.19 20.52
C LYS A 156 -2.48 11.57 21.34
N LEU A 157 -2.38 11.08 22.58
CA LEU A 157 -1.25 11.36 23.47
C LEU A 157 0.07 10.80 22.93
N PHE A 158 0.05 9.61 22.33
CA PHE A 158 1.21 8.99 21.71
C PHE A 158 1.54 9.54 20.32
N GLY A 159 0.65 10.36 19.75
CA GLY A 159 0.85 10.97 18.45
C GLY A 159 0.79 9.96 17.31
N PHE A 160 -0.12 8.98 17.39
CA PHE A 160 -0.42 8.10 16.26
C PHE A 160 -1.32 8.83 15.24
N PRO A 161 -1.02 8.79 13.92
CA PRO A 161 0.11 8.10 13.31
C PRO A 161 1.47 8.75 13.59
N SER A 162 2.41 7.93 14.07
CA SER A 162 3.72 8.35 14.52
C SER A 162 4.73 8.36 13.38
N LYS A 163 5.92 8.92 13.64
CA LYS A 163 7.04 8.92 12.68
C LYS A 163 7.55 7.51 12.32
N SER A 164 7.11 6.47 13.05
CA SER A 164 7.45 5.08 12.77
C SER A 164 6.70 4.54 11.55
N LEU A 165 5.54 5.11 11.23
CA LEU A 165 4.87 4.86 9.96
C LEU A 165 5.61 5.64 8.88
N GLU A 166 6.25 4.95 7.95
CA GLU A 166 7.01 5.58 6.88
C GLU A 166 6.75 4.95 5.51
N ILE A 167 6.74 5.79 4.48
CA ILE A 167 6.73 5.36 3.09
C ILE A 167 7.81 6.15 2.34
N LYS A 168 8.58 5.44 1.52
CA LYS A 168 9.57 6.05 0.65
C LYS A 168 9.05 6.07 -0.78
N ILE A 169 8.93 7.26 -1.36
CA ILE A 169 8.55 7.43 -2.77
C ILE A 169 9.71 8.16 -3.45
N GLY A 170 10.46 7.45 -4.27
CA GLY A 170 11.70 7.97 -4.86
C GLY A 170 12.74 8.34 -3.81
N ALA A 171 13.19 9.59 -3.80
CA ALA A 171 14.16 10.11 -2.85
C ALA A 171 13.53 10.64 -1.55
N THR A 172 12.21 10.76 -1.49
CA THR A 172 11.50 11.39 -0.36
C THR A 172 10.92 10.35 0.56
N THR A 173 11.16 10.50 1.86
CA THR A 173 10.52 9.70 2.92
C THR A 173 9.41 10.52 3.54
N PHE A 174 8.18 10.01 3.47
CA PHE A 174 7.01 10.55 4.15
C PHE A 174 6.79 9.76 5.44
N THR A 175 6.32 10.43 6.49
CA THR A 175 6.12 9.79 7.81
C THR A 175 4.78 10.19 8.44
N GLY A 176 4.30 9.40 9.39
CA GLY A 176 3.09 9.69 10.16
C GLY A 176 1.83 9.80 9.30
N GLU A 177 0.99 10.79 9.58
CA GLU A 177 -0.29 10.98 8.89
C GLU A 177 -0.11 11.13 7.37
N GLU A 178 0.97 11.79 6.92
CA GLU A 178 1.25 11.92 5.49
C GLU A 178 1.58 10.57 4.86
N ALA A 179 2.35 9.72 5.55
CA ALA A 179 2.60 8.35 5.09
C ALA A 179 1.29 7.55 5.00
N LEU A 180 0.42 7.66 6.02
CA LEU A 180 -0.88 6.98 6.03
C LEU A 180 -1.76 7.41 4.85
N GLN A 181 -1.85 8.71 4.57
CA GLN A 181 -2.64 9.24 3.46
C GLN A 181 -2.12 8.71 2.12
N ARG A 182 -0.79 8.71 1.92
CA ARG A 182 -0.16 8.20 0.71
C ARG A 182 -0.35 6.70 0.53
N MET A 183 -0.26 5.91 1.61
CA MET A 183 -0.56 4.48 1.59
C MET A 183 -2.05 4.19 1.34
N SER A 184 -2.94 5.03 1.88
CA SER A 184 -4.40 4.90 1.73
C SER A 184 -4.91 5.34 0.37
N THR A 185 -4.11 6.15 -0.34
CA THR A 185 -4.36 6.46 -1.73
C THR A 185 -4.09 5.18 -2.49
N VAL A 186 -5.13 4.36 -2.65
CA VAL A 186 -5.13 3.24 -3.59
C VAL A 186 -4.55 3.79 -4.88
N ILE A 187 -3.54 3.12 -5.44
CA ILE A 187 -3.07 3.42 -6.81
C ILE A 187 -4.22 2.99 -7.72
N MET A 188 -5.25 3.83 -7.75
CA MET A 188 -6.40 3.70 -8.61
C MET A 188 -5.92 4.13 -9.97
N SER A 189 -6.13 3.25 -10.95
CA SER A 189 -5.98 3.62 -12.35
C SER A 189 -6.67 4.96 -12.58
N SER A 190 -6.11 5.81 -13.44
CA SER A 190 -6.69 7.11 -13.82
C SER A 190 -8.18 7.02 -14.19
N GLY A 191 -8.62 5.87 -14.74
CA GLY A 191 -10.03 5.54 -15.00
C GLY A 191 -10.87 5.30 -13.74
N SER A 192 -10.36 4.53 -12.77
CA SER A 192 -11.04 4.32 -11.49
C SER A 192 -11.08 5.59 -10.65
N LYS A 193 -10.03 6.43 -10.72
CA LYS A 193 -9.99 7.73 -10.06
C LYS A 193 -11.10 8.66 -10.60
N LYS A 194 -11.33 8.64 -11.92
CA LYS A 194 -12.49 9.29 -12.55
C LYS A 194 -13.82 8.76 -12.00
N ILE A 195 -14.03 7.45 -11.97
CA ILE A 195 -15.27 6.85 -11.43
C ILE A 195 -15.49 7.24 -9.96
N PHE A 196 -14.43 7.32 -9.16
CA PHE A 196 -14.50 7.69 -7.75
C PHE A 196 -14.70 9.19 -7.52
N GLU A 197 -14.13 10.04 -8.39
CA GLU A 197 -14.26 11.51 -8.33
C GLU A 197 -15.55 12.01 -8.99
N THR A 198 -16.09 11.31 -9.99
CA THR A 198 -17.27 11.73 -10.76
C THR A 198 -18.53 10.91 -10.44
N GLY A 199 -18.40 9.73 -9.82
CA GLY A 199 -19.53 8.83 -9.54
C GLY A 199 -20.15 8.19 -10.80
N GLU A 200 -19.59 8.46 -11.98
CA GLU A 200 -20.06 7.92 -13.24
C GLU A 200 -19.22 6.69 -13.61
N ASP A 201 -19.81 5.52 -13.42
CA ASP A 201 -19.31 4.26 -13.99
C ASP A 201 -19.63 4.28 -15.48
N GLN A 202 -18.68 4.73 -16.31
CA GLN A 202 -18.84 4.63 -17.76
C GLN A 202 -18.70 3.15 -18.15
N PRO A 203 -19.76 2.52 -18.70
CA PRO A 203 -19.63 1.19 -19.24
C PRO A 203 -18.68 1.22 -20.44
N LEU A 204 -17.82 0.19 -20.48
CA LEU A 204 -16.78 -0.14 -21.46
C LEU A 204 -16.89 0.53 -22.84
#